data_AF-A0A9E3HCN9-F1
#
_entry.id   AF-A0A9E3HCN9-F1
#
_cell.length_a   1.000
_cell.length_b   1.000
_cell.length_c   1.000
_cell.angle_alpha   90.00
_cell.angle_beta   90.00
_cell.angle_gamma   90.00
#
_symmetry.space_group_name_H-M   'P 1'
#
loop_
_entity.id
_entity.type
_entity.pdbx_description
1 polymer ?
#
loop_
_entity_poly.entity_id
_entity_poly.type
_entity_poly.pdbx_seq_one_letter_code
_entity_poly.pdbx_strand_id
1 'polypeptide(L)'
;MAESSNKQNNLNPSQDIFKGLWQAKVIITIALLAVFVRLSYTNEQASTVPTAQLVTTSEVVNYPDELIGKSVTVRSRLLQKVGLTSFTVSDRRFFGGEPILVINASGRPFDLPSDRDEAIQVTGEVHDLKIAEIEQQYKLSLQDEYYQDYVNKPVIIARDIRLAPDATAITLR
;
A
#
# COMPACT_ATOMS: atom_id res chain seq x y z
N MET A 1 -59.19 -41.89 -29.84
CA MET A 1 -57.81 -42.25 -29.50
C MET A 1 -57.66 -42.18 -27.98
N ALA A 2 -57.67 -43.36 -27.35
CA ALA A 2 -57.37 -43.64 -25.93
C ALA A 2 -55.88 -43.37 -25.62
N GLU A 3 -55.32 -43.40 -24.42
CA GLU A 3 -55.71 -43.32 -23.00
C GLU A 3 -54.35 -43.49 -22.24
N SER A 4 -54.15 -42.68 -21.19
CA SER A 4 -53.36 -42.90 -19.96
C SER A 4 -52.00 -43.64 -19.95
N SER A 5 -50.97 -43.04 -19.31
CA SER A 5 -50.54 -43.41 -17.92
C SER A 5 -49.08 -43.06 -17.56
N ASN A 6 -48.99 -42.16 -16.56
CA ASN A 6 -48.16 -42.15 -15.34
C ASN A 6 -47.34 -43.42 -14.95
N LYS A 7 -46.05 -43.25 -14.57
CA LYS A 7 -45.40 -43.76 -13.33
C LYS A 7 -43.91 -43.37 -13.28
N GLN A 8 -43.49 -42.48 -12.37
CA GLN A 8 -42.93 -42.74 -11.03
C GLN A 8 -41.49 -43.29 -10.98
N ASN A 9 -40.59 -42.41 -10.54
CA ASN A 9 -39.68 -42.56 -9.38
C ASN A 9 -38.33 -43.29 -9.50
N ASN A 10 -37.43 -42.75 -8.67
CA ASN A 10 -36.19 -43.30 -8.09
C ASN A 10 -34.91 -43.01 -8.87
N LEU A 11 -34.06 -42.11 -8.37
CA LEU A 11 -33.05 -42.36 -7.31
C LEU A 11 -32.02 -43.41 -7.77
N ASN A 12 -30.82 -42.90 -8.07
CA ASN A 12 -29.45 -43.44 -7.90
C ASN A 12 -29.34 -44.77 -7.11
N PRO A 13 -28.28 -45.62 -7.17
CA PRO A 13 -26.92 -45.33 -7.64
C PRO A 13 -26.11 -46.57 -8.17
N SER A 14 -24.81 -46.36 -8.45
CA SER A 14 -23.67 -47.26 -8.20
C SER A 14 -23.72 -48.74 -8.56
N GLN A 15 -22.97 -49.16 -9.59
CA GLN A 15 -22.28 -50.46 -9.76
C GLN A 15 -21.16 -50.26 -10.80
N ASP A 16 -19.98 -50.85 -10.78
CA ASP A 16 -19.36 -51.85 -9.93
C ASP A 16 -17.89 -51.94 -10.40
N ILE A 17 -16.93 -51.68 -9.53
CA ILE A 17 -15.52 -52.12 -9.59
C ILE A 17 -14.91 -51.43 -8.36
N PHE A 18 -14.59 -52.08 -7.24
CA PHE A 18 -13.76 -53.25 -7.12
C PHE A 18 -14.11 -53.89 -5.77
N LYS A 19 -14.83 -55.01 -5.80
CA LYS A 19 -14.86 -55.93 -4.67
C LYS A 19 -13.56 -56.73 -4.67
N GLY A 20 -12.81 -56.60 -3.59
CA GLY A 20 -11.82 -57.57 -3.16
C GLY A 20 -10.38 -57.24 -3.54
N LEU A 21 -9.49 -57.45 -2.56
CA LEU A 21 -8.03 -57.36 -2.63
C LEU A 21 -7.47 -55.97 -2.35
N TRP A 22 -6.64 -55.73 -1.35
CA TRP A 22 -6.15 -56.48 -0.18
C TRP A 22 -5.25 -55.43 0.52
N GLN A 23 -5.16 -55.45 1.86
CA GLN A 23 -4.31 -54.58 2.71
C GLN A 23 -4.87 -53.18 3.03
N ALA A 24 -5.62 -53.11 4.13
CA ALA A 24 -6.12 -51.90 4.81
C ALA A 24 -5.00 -51.04 5.46
N LYS A 25 -3.80 -50.97 4.87
CA LYS A 25 -2.67 -50.14 5.37
C LYS A 25 -2.29 -48.95 4.50
N VAL A 26 -2.84 -48.81 3.28
CA VAL A 26 -2.45 -47.71 2.36
C VAL A 26 -3.47 -46.57 2.30
N ILE A 27 -4.74 -46.80 2.64
CA ILE A 27 -5.76 -45.73 2.61
C ILE A 27 -5.60 -44.73 3.77
N ILE A 28 -5.13 -45.21 4.94
CA ILE A 28 -4.90 -44.34 6.10
C ILE A 28 -3.77 -43.34 5.83
N THR A 29 -2.77 -43.69 5.01
CA THR A 29 -1.63 -42.80 4.73
C THR A 29 -1.96 -41.66 3.77
N ILE A 30 -2.94 -41.80 2.86
CA ILE A 30 -3.29 -40.74 1.90
C ILE A 30 -4.17 -39.67 2.54
N ALA A 31 -5.09 -40.05 3.43
CA ALA A 31 -5.94 -39.08 4.13
C ALA A 31 -5.15 -38.16 5.07
N LEU A 32 -4.05 -38.65 5.66
CA LEU A 32 -3.20 -37.87 6.56
C LEU A 32 -2.34 -36.83 5.81
N LEU A 33 -1.95 -37.11 4.56
CA LEU A 33 -1.16 -36.19 3.75
C LEU A 33 -1.99 -34.99 3.24
N ALA A 34 -3.27 -35.20 2.91
CA ALA A 34 -4.15 -34.11 2.45
C ALA A 34 -4.48 -33.08 3.56
N VAL A 35 -4.53 -33.52 4.82
CA VAL A 35 -4.70 -32.63 5.98
C VAL A 35 -3.40 -31.86 6.28
N PHE A 36 -2.23 -32.47 6.07
CA PHE A 36 -0.94 -31.79 6.22
C PHE A 36 -0.70 -30.72 5.15
N VAL A 37 -1.16 -30.99 3.92
CA VAL A 37 -1.13 -30.03 2.81
C VAL A 37 -1.97 -28.78 3.11
N ARG A 38 -3.12 -28.90 3.80
CA ARG A 38 -3.92 -27.73 4.25
C ARG A 38 -3.24 -26.91 5.37
N LEU A 39 -2.37 -27.51 6.19
CA LEU A 39 -1.57 -26.80 7.20
C LEU A 39 -0.37 -26.06 6.60
N SER A 40 0.18 -26.53 5.47
CA SER A 40 1.27 -25.84 4.76
C SER A 40 0.79 -24.72 3.83
N TYR A 41 -0.51 -24.61 3.53
CA TYR A 41 -1.07 -23.51 2.73
C TYR A 41 -1.66 -22.37 3.56
N THR A 42 -1.75 -22.51 4.87
CA THR A 42 -2.14 -21.41 5.75
C THR A 42 -0.91 -20.95 6.48
N ASN A 43 -0.10 -20.14 5.80
CA ASN A 43 0.72 -19.07 6.36
C ASN A 43 1.57 -18.51 5.21
N GLU A 44 0.93 -17.88 4.23
CA GLU A 44 1.55 -16.67 3.69
C GLU A 44 1.52 -15.65 4.82
N GLN A 45 2.48 -15.78 5.75
CA GLN A 45 2.89 -14.65 6.56
C GLN A 45 3.42 -13.65 5.54
N ALA A 46 2.51 -12.78 5.09
CA ALA A 46 2.87 -11.47 4.60
C ALA A 46 3.89 -10.95 5.62
N SER A 47 5.15 -10.98 5.24
CA SER A 47 6.22 -10.48 6.08
C SER A 47 5.83 -9.04 6.38
N THR A 48 5.46 -8.78 7.63
CA THR A 48 5.04 -7.47 8.14
C THR A 48 6.27 -6.56 8.26
N VAL A 49 7.11 -6.52 7.23
CA VAL A 49 7.81 -5.27 6.92
C VAL A 49 6.66 -4.35 6.52
N PRO A 50 6.38 -3.24 7.24
CA PRO A 50 5.46 -2.23 6.77
C PRO A 50 5.99 -1.73 5.43
N THR A 51 5.54 -2.36 4.35
CA THR A 51 5.87 -1.99 2.99
C THR A 51 5.09 -0.72 2.75
N ALA A 52 5.81 0.39 2.67
CA ALA A 52 5.20 1.68 2.44
C ALA A 52 4.36 1.61 1.17
N GLN A 53 3.05 1.84 1.30
CA GLN A 53 2.13 1.74 0.16
C GLN A 53 2.44 2.85 -0.83
N LEU A 54 2.62 2.51 -2.11
CA LEU A 54 2.74 3.52 -3.16
C LEU A 54 1.38 4.20 -3.34
N VAL A 55 1.31 5.49 -3.05
CA VAL A 55 0.10 6.31 -3.17
C VAL A 55 0.42 7.61 -3.91
N THR A 56 -0.62 8.26 -4.39
CA THR A 56 -0.60 9.59 -5.00
C THR A 56 -0.79 10.67 -3.94
N THR A 57 -0.40 11.91 -4.25
CA THR A 57 -0.71 13.06 -3.39
C THR A 57 -2.22 13.24 -3.28
N SER A 58 -2.95 13.01 -4.36
CA SER A 58 -4.41 13.10 -4.36
C SER A 58 -5.07 12.11 -3.39
N GLU A 59 -4.55 10.88 -3.27
CA GLU A 59 -5.07 9.91 -2.31
C GLU A 59 -4.86 10.36 -0.86
N VAL A 60 -3.69 10.94 -0.56
CA VAL A 60 -3.39 11.45 0.79
C VAL A 60 -4.28 12.64 1.17
N VAL A 61 -4.69 13.48 0.21
CA VAL A 61 -5.64 14.57 0.47
C VAL A 61 -7.09 14.10 0.54
N ASN A 62 -7.53 13.21 -0.36
CA ASN A 62 -8.94 12.83 -0.47
C ASN A 62 -9.36 11.72 0.50
N TYR A 63 -8.42 10.90 0.95
CA TYR A 63 -8.65 9.77 1.87
C TYR A 63 -7.69 9.81 3.07
N PRO A 64 -7.62 10.93 3.81
CA PRO A 64 -6.67 11.08 4.91
C PRO A 64 -6.93 10.07 6.03
N ASP A 65 -8.20 9.82 6.38
CA ASP A 65 -8.59 8.88 7.44
C ASP A 65 -8.10 7.45 7.18
N GLU A 66 -7.97 7.07 5.91
CA GLU A 66 -7.47 5.75 5.52
C GLU A 66 -5.94 5.66 5.58
N LEU A 67 -5.24 6.79 5.61
CA LEU A 67 -3.79 6.86 5.43
C LEU A 67 -3.06 7.42 6.65
N ILE A 68 -3.73 8.16 7.54
CA ILE A 68 -3.17 8.64 8.81
C ILE A 68 -2.59 7.45 9.61
N GLY A 69 -1.37 7.64 10.12
CA GLY A 69 -0.61 6.61 10.85
C GLY A 69 -0.02 5.52 9.95
N LYS A 70 -0.27 5.53 8.64
CA LYS A 70 0.31 4.54 7.70
C LYS A 70 1.57 5.08 7.05
N SER A 71 2.48 4.14 6.78
CA SER A 71 3.64 4.41 5.96
C SER A 71 3.25 4.44 4.48
N VAL A 72 3.55 5.53 3.82
CA VAL A 72 3.30 5.72 2.39
C VAL A 72 4.57 6.08 1.64
N THR A 73 4.58 5.75 0.36
CA THR A 73 5.56 6.21 -0.60
C THR A 73 4.83 7.01 -1.67
N VAL A 74 5.30 8.22 -1.94
CA VAL A 74 4.73 9.11 -2.94
C VAL A 74 5.84 9.50 -3.92
N ARG A 75 5.54 9.43 -5.22
CA ARG A 75 6.44 9.88 -6.29
C ARG A 75 5.85 11.09 -6.98
N SER A 76 6.39 12.27 -6.70
CA SER A 76 5.82 13.55 -7.09
C SER A 76 6.89 14.59 -7.43
N ARG A 77 6.47 15.73 -7.96
CA ARG A 77 7.38 16.86 -8.21
C ARG A 77 7.35 17.84 -7.06
N LEU A 78 8.48 18.49 -6.86
CA LEU A 78 8.60 19.62 -5.95
C LEU A 78 7.85 20.84 -6.48
N LEU A 79 7.08 21.50 -5.62
CA LEU A 79 6.43 22.77 -5.96
C LEU A 79 7.13 23.97 -5.33
N GLN A 80 7.23 24.01 -4.00
CA GLN A 80 7.87 25.10 -3.29
C GLN A 80 8.45 24.64 -1.95
N LYS A 81 9.50 25.34 -1.50
CA LYS A 81 10.02 25.21 -0.13
C LYS A 81 9.11 26.02 0.81
N VAL A 82 8.74 25.43 1.94
CA VAL A 82 7.88 26.07 2.96
C VAL A 82 8.70 26.48 4.17
N GLY A 83 9.60 25.60 4.63
CA GLY A 83 10.47 25.87 5.78
C GLY A 83 11.85 25.28 5.58
N LEU A 84 12.69 25.29 6.62
CA LEU A 84 14.06 24.77 6.53
C LEU A 84 14.10 23.29 6.15
N THR A 85 13.18 22.51 6.71
CA THR A 85 13.07 21.05 6.54
C THR A 85 11.79 20.63 5.83
N SER A 86 11.03 21.55 5.24
CA SER A 86 9.73 21.23 4.63
C SER A 86 9.51 21.88 3.27
N PHE A 87 8.73 21.19 2.45
CA PHE A 87 8.40 21.59 1.09
C PHE A 87 7.09 20.96 0.66
N THR A 88 6.46 21.51 -0.38
CA THR A 88 5.25 20.92 -0.95
C THR A 88 5.54 20.11 -2.20
N VAL A 89 4.76 19.05 -2.38
CA VAL A 89 4.80 18.17 -3.55
C VAL A 89 3.43 18.02 -4.17
N SER A 90 3.41 17.78 -5.49
CA SER A 90 2.19 17.47 -6.22
C SER A 90 2.47 16.49 -7.35
N ASP A 91 1.48 15.65 -7.63
CA ASP A 91 1.52 14.72 -8.76
C ASP A 91 1.30 15.41 -10.11
N ARG A 92 2.05 14.98 -11.14
CA ARG A 92 1.84 15.39 -12.55
C ARG A 92 0.52 14.89 -13.13
N ARG A 93 0.09 13.71 -12.70
CA ARG A 93 -0.97 12.93 -13.36
C ARG A 93 -2.35 13.57 -13.21
N PHE A 94 -2.51 14.44 -12.22
CA PHE A 94 -3.76 15.15 -11.94
C PHE A 94 -3.47 16.65 -11.90
N PHE A 95 -3.69 17.33 -13.02
CA PHE A 95 -3.69 18.79 -13.05
C PHE A 95 -4.78 19.30 -12.08
N GLY A 96 -4.37 19.91 -10.97
CA GLY A 96 -5.29 20.41 -9.93
C GLY A 96 -5.32 19.62 -8.62
N GLY A 97 -4.44 18.63 -8.43
CA GLY A 97 -4.25 18.02 -7.10
C GLY A 97 -3.79 19.06 -6.08
N GLU A 98 -4.39 19.05 -4.88
CA GLU A 98 -3.96 19.92 -3.79
C GLU A 98 -2.52 19.52 -3.37
N PRO A 99 -1.58 20.48 -3.28
CA PRO A 99 -0.23 20.22 -2.83
C PRO A 99 -0.20 19.67 -1.41
N ILE A 100 0.65 18.67 -1.17
CA ILE A 100 0.87 18.15 0.18
C ILE A 100 2.17 18.68 0.74
N LEU A 101 2.12 19.07 2.02
CA LEU A 101 3.30 19.40 2.78
C LEU A 101 4.05 18.13 3.19
N VAL A 102 5.34 18.10 2.86
CA VAL A 102 6.30 17.09 3.30
C VAL A 102 7.23 17.72 4.32
N ILE A 103 7.38 17.07 5.47
CA ILE A 103 8.29 17.48 6.54
C ILE A 103 9.42 16.44 6.62
N ASN A 104 10.65 16.86 6.39
CA ASN A 104 11.82 15.99 6.46
C ASN A 104 12.20 15.71 7.93
N ALA A 105 11.91 14.49 8.37
CA ALA A 105 12.31 13.93 9.66
C ALA A 105 13.36 12.81 9.51
N SER A 106 14.00 12.69 8.34
CA SER A 106 15.01 11.65 8.06
C SER A 106 16.33 11.84 8.84
N GLY A 107 16.51 13.01 9.46
CA GLY A 107 17.77 13.42 10.09
C GLY A 107 18.87 13.80 9.09
N ARG A 108 18.60 13.71 7.77
CA ARG A 108 19.52 14.15 6.72
C ARG A 108 18.94 15.36 5.98
N PRO A 109 19.72 16.42 5.76
CA PRO A 109 19.34 17.46 4.82
C PRO A 109 19.04 16.85 3.46
N PHE A 110 18.00 17.35 2.80
CA PHE A 110 17.68 16.98 1.43
C PHE A 110 17.73 18.25 0.59
N ASP A 111 18.72 18.31 -0.31
CA ASP A 111 18.82 19.40 -1.27
C ASP A 111 17.76 19.21 -2.35
N LEU A 112 16.89 20.20 -2.45
CA LEU A 112 15.83 20.22 -3.44
C LEU A 112 16.45 20.31 -4.84
N PRO A 113 15.99 19.51 -5.82
CA PRO A 113 16.49 19.60 -7.18
C PRO A 113 16.26 21.01 -7.75
N SER A 114 17.26 21.51 -8.49
CA SER A 114 17.15 22.83 -9.14
C SER A 114 16.13 22.82 -10.28
N ASP A 115 16.01 21.67 -10.95
CA ASP A 115 14.99 21.44 -11.95
C ASP A 115 13.68 21.01 -11.28
N ARG A 116 12.63 21.83 -11.45
CA ARG A 116 11.29 21.55 -10.91
C ARG A 116 10.58 20.44 -11.66
N ASP A 117 11.09 20.03 -12.82
CA ASP A 117 10.55 18.92 -13.59
C ASP A 117 11.02 17.56 -13.08
N GLU A 118 12.07 17.51 -12.27
CA GLU A 118 12.56 16.30 -11.62
C GLU A 118 11.57 15.79 -10.57
N ALA A 119 11.24 14.51 -10.69
CA ALA A 119 10.42 13.82 -9.69
C ALA A 119 11.30 13.36 -8.52
N ILE A 120 10.73 13.45 -7.32
CA ILE A 120 11.29 12.91 -6.09
C ILE A 120 10.40 11.78 -5.60
N GLN A 121 11.00 10.84 -4.88
CA GLN A 121 10.29 9.82 -4.13
C GLN A 121 10.44 10.15 -2.64
N VAL A 122 9.29 10.28 -1.98
CA VAL A 122 9.18 10.53 -0.55
C VAL A 122 8.57 9.30 0.09
N THR A 123 9.26 8.72 1.07
CA THR A 123 8.71 7.66 1.91
C THR A 123 8.59 8.20 3.33
N GLY A 124 7.41 8.06 3.92
CA GLY A 124 7.09 8.67 5.20
C GLY A 124 5.85 8.08 5.83
N GLU A 125 5.39 8.70 6.89
CA GLU A 125 4.12 8.41 7.56
C GLU A 125 3.17 9.60 7.38
N VAL A 126 1.89 9.33 7.14
CA VAL A 126 0.89 10.39 7.05
C VAL A 126 0.42 10.77 8.45
N HIS A 127 0.43 12.06 8.75
CA HIS A 127 -0.03 12.63 10.02
C HIS A 127 -0.87 13.87 9.76
N ASP A 128 -1.72 14.24 10.70
CA ASP A 128 -2.28 15.59 10.73
C ASP A 128 -1.20 16.58 11.19
N LEU A 129 -1.15 17.77 10.59
CA LEU A 129 -0.20 18.78 11.04
C LEU A 129 -0.60 19.35 12.40
N LYS A 130 0.03 18.80 13.43
CA LYS A 130 0.02 19.32 14.80
C LYS A 130 1.46 19.67 15.17
N ILE A 131 1.79 20.96 15.05
CA ILE A 131 3.17 21.45 15.13
C ILE A 131 3.88 20.96 16.40
N ALA A 132 3.30 21.23 17.57
CA ALA A 132 3.88 20.85 18.86
C ALA A 132 4.11 19.33 19.00
N GLU A 133 3.21 18.50 18.47
CA GLU A 133 3.34 17.04 18.53
C GLU A 133 4.48 16.55 17.63
N ILE A 134 4.56 17.06 16.40
CA ILE A 134 5.61 16.71 15.44
C ILE A 134 6.98 17.18 15.91
N GLU A 135 7.09 18.40 16.43
CA GLU A 135 8.36 18.91 16.99
C GLU A 135 8.84 18.04 18.16
N GLN A 136 7.94 17.68 19.08
CA GLN A 136 8.27 16.84 20.23
C GLN A 136 8.67 15.42 19.82
N GLN A 137 7.92 14.81 18.90
CA GLN A 137 8.12 13.42 18.47
C GLN A 137 9.38 13.27 17.61
N TYR A 138 9.59 14.17 16.66
CA TYR A 138 10.67 14.05 15.66
C TYR A 138 11.88 14.94 15.95
N LYS A 139 11.88 15.67 17.08
CA LYS A 139 12.96 16.60 17.50
C LYS A 139 13.26 17.65 16.42
N LEU A 140 12.19 18.19 15.84
CA LEU A 140 12.25 19.23 14.82
C LEU A 140 11.96 20.61 15.41
N SER A 141 12.31 21.65 14.66
CA SER A 141 11.94 23.03 14.97
C SER A 141 11.23 23.62 13.76
N LEU A 142 9.90 23.65 13.83
CA LEU A 142 8.99 24.16 12.82
C LEU A 142 8.59 25.58 13.23
N GLN A 143 8.77 26.56 12.35
CA GLN A 143 8.39 27.94 12.63
C GLN A 143 6.93 28.17 12.21
N ASP A 144 6.04 28.35 13.17
CA ASP A 144 4.58 28.47 12.99
C ASP A 144 4.13 29.36 11.82
N GLU A 145 4.83 30.46 11.57
CA GLU A 145 4.59 31.39 10.47
C GLU A 145 4.44 30.68 9.10
N TYR A 146 5.26 29.66 8.83
CA TYR A 146 5.26 28.98 7.54
C TYR A 146 4.18 27.90 7.41
N TYR A 147 3.53 27.52 8.51
CA TYR A 147 2.69 26.33 8.58
C TYR A 147 1.21 26.63 8.81
N GLN A 148 0.82 27.90 8.97
CA GLN A 148 -0.55 28.31 9.30
C GLN A 148 -1.59 27.74 8.33
N ASP A 149 -1.30 27.74 7.02
CA ASP A 149 -2.20 27.24 5.97
C ASP A 149 -2.32 25.70 5.94
N TYR A 150 -1.48 25.00 6.69
CA TYR A 150 -1.38 23.54 6.71
C TYR A 150 -1.84 22.93 8.03
N VAL A 151 -2.16 23.72 9.06
CA VAL A 151 -2.56 23.21 10.38
C VAL A 151 -3.83 22.36 10.24
N ASN A 152 -3.84 21.19 10.89
CA ASN A 152 -4.90 20.18 10.78
C ASN A 152 -5.13 19.61 9.37
N LYS A 153 -4.20 19.83 8.42
CA LYS A 153 -4.21 19.13 7.12
C LYS A 153 -3.32 17.88 7.17
N PRO A 154 -3.59 16.88 6.32
CA PRO A 154 -2.71 15.73 6.17
C PRO A 154 -1.34 16.15 5.62
N VAL A 155 -0.28 15.68 6.26
CA VAL A 155 1.12 15.91 5.89
C VAL A 155 1.89 14.60 5.88
N ILE A 156 2.99 14.56 5.14
CA ILE A 156 3.88 13.39 5.13
C ILE A 156 5.12 13.71 5.95
N ILE A 157 5.31 12.98 7.05
CA ILE A 157 6.56 12.99 7.82
C ILE A 157 7.54 12.05 7.15
N ALA A 158 8.46 12.61 6.37
CA ALA A 158 9.38 11.86 5.53
C ALA A 158 10.54 11.28 6.34
N ARG A 159 10.72 9.96 6.21
CA ARG A 159 11.88 9.21 6.75
C ARG A 159 12.96 9.01 5.70
N ASP A 160 12.59 9.04 4.42
CA ASP A 160 13.50 8.91 3.28
C ASP A 160 13.00 9.78 2.13
N ILE A 161 13.92 10.52 1.52
CA ILE A 161 13.67 11.38 0.37
C ILE A 161 14.80 11.16 -0.62
N ARG A 162 14.45 10.86 -1.87
CA ARG A 162 15.42 10.59 -2.93
C ARG A 162 14.93 11.11 -4.26
N LEU A 163 15.87 11.41 -5.16
CA LEU A 163 15.55 11.70 -6.55
C LEU A 163 14.97 10.44 -7.21
N ALA A 164 13.94 10.62 -8.03
CA ALA A 164 13.28 9.58 -8.79
C ALA A 164 13.13 10.00 -10.26
N PRO A 165 14.25 10.25 -10.98
CA PRO A 165 14.22 10.69 -12.38
C PRO A 165 13.51 9.66 -13.26
N ASP A 166 12.78 10.13 -14.27
CA ASP A 166 12.17 9.27 -15.26
C ASP A 166 13.27 8.58 -16.09
N ALA A 167 13.29 7.24 -16.07
CA ALA A 167 14.27 6.44 -16.80
C ALA A 167 14.21 6.65 -18.33
N THR A 168 13.16 7.31 -18.84
CA THR A 168 12.99 7.65 -20.26
C THR A 168 13.85 8.82 -20.72
N ALA A 169 14.59 9.49 -19.83
CA ALA A 169 15.52 10.57 -20.21
C ALA A 169 16.84 10.06 -20.85
N ILE A 170 17.04 8.73 -20.95
CA ILE A 170 18.24 8.11 -21.52
C ILE A 170 17.99 7.62 -22.95
N THR A 171 17.39 8.42 -23.84
CA THR A 171 17.41 8.12 -25.28
C THR A 171 17.15 9.36 -26.13
N LEU A 172 18.13 10.26 -26.21
CA LEU A 172 18.54 10.92 -27.47
C LEU A 172 19.78 11.79 -27.19
N ARG A 173 20.95 11.28 -27.54
CA ARG A 173 22.15 12.11 -27.73
C ARG A 173 22.85 11.66 -29.00
#